data_AF-X1JEE1-F1
#
_entry.id   AF-X1JEE1-F1
#
_cell.length_a   1.000
_cell.length_b   1.000
_cell.length_c   1.000
_cell.angle_alpha   90.00
_cell.angle_beta   90.00
_cell.angle_gamma   90.00
#
_symmetry.space_group_name_H-M   'P 1'
#
loop_
_entity.id
_entity.type
_entity.pdbx_description
1 polymer ?
#
loop_
_entity_poly.entity_id
_entity_poly.type
_entity_poly.pdbx_seq_one_letter_code
_entity_poly.pdbx_strand_id
1 'polypeptide(L)'
;MPIKPAEKPPCYPLREGNIAIPYIDGNEAMERIFNAIINAQSNVWLTMCFVNIHFKIPSFNKKIIEIISGVSQKKNMDLRVLAWRSKVKSGDFAGTKKDFDTLQEFNCKTKIRWDSNKLGCHHQKIFIIDDKIAFVGGINMDETHIDSRAHDRKKPKPHPTHDLFCSCKVTAFYFTA
;
A
#
# COMPACT_ATOMS: atom_id res chain seq x y z
N MET A 1 25.06 -6.75 19.92
CA MET A 1 25.89 -5.57 19.59
C MET A 1 24.95 -4.42 19.30
N PRO A 2 25.10 -3.22 19.89
CA PRO A 2 24.32 -2.07 19.48
C PRO A 2 24.63 -1.73 18.01
N ILE A 3 23.58 -1.52 17.21
CA ILE A 3 23.71 -1.14 15.81
C ILE A 3 24.36 0.25 15.78
N LYS A 4 25.53 0.38 15.14
CA LYS A 4 26.15 1.69 14.93
C LYS A 4 25.26 2.51 13.97
N PRO A 5 25.01 3.80 14.24
CA PRO A 5 24.31 4.67 13.30
C PRO A 5 25.02 4.70 11.93
N ALA A 6 24.26 4.94 10.87
CA ALA A 6 24.83 5.11 9.54
C ALA A 6 25.86 6.26 9.53
N GLU A 7 27.02 6.04 8.93
CA GLU A 7 28.12 7.02 8.85
C GLU A 7 27.76 8.26 8.01
N LYS A 8 26.80 8.11 7.09
CA LYS A 8 26.29 9.19 6.25
C LYS A 8 24.91 9.62 6.74
N PRO A 9 24.61 10.94 6.76
CA PRO A 9 23.26 11.40 7.04
C PRO A 9 22.29 10.82 5.99
N PRO A 10 21.06 10.47 6.40
CA PRO A 10 20.05 10.02 5.45
C PRO A 10 19.75 11.10 4.41
N CYS A 11 19.33 10.69 3.21
CA CYS A 11 18.94 11.62 2.15
C CYS A 11 17.71 12.48 2.49
N TYR A 12 16.98 12.14 3.55
CA TYR A 12 15.91 12.93 4.12
C TYR A 12 16.26 13.32 5.56
N PRO A 13 16.19 14.60 5.94
CA PRO A 13 16.50 15.04 7.29
C PRO A 13 15.50 14.46 8.30
N LEU A 14 15.91 14.38 9.56
CA LEU A 14 15.01 14.08 10.66
C LEU A 14 13.92 15.15 10.73
N ARG A 15 12.67 14.72 10.93
CA ARG A 15 11.52 15.62 11.07
C ARG A 15 10.90 15.41 12.44
N GLU A 16 10.95 16.46 13.25
CA GLU A 16 10.32 16.47 14.58
C GLU A 16 8.81 16.69 14.48
N GLY A 17 8.09 16.33 15.54
CA GLY A 17 6.64 16.52 15.66
C GLY A 17 5.78 15.49 14.91
N ASN A 18 6.36 14.58 14.15
CA ASN A 18 5.61 13.52 13.48
C ASN A 18 4.97 12.55 14.49
N ILE A 19 3.77 12.08 14.16
CA ILE A 19 3.10 11.02 14.92
C ILE A 19 3.22 9.73 14.12
N ALA A 20 3.98 8.77 14.64
CA ALA A 20 4.13 7.44 14.07
C ALA A 20 3.28 6.42 14.83
N ILE A 21 2.43 5.66 14.13
CA ILE A 21 1.56 4.64 14.75
C ILE A 21 1.82 3.29 14.08
N PRO A 22 2.37 2.31 14.79
CA PRO A 22 2.53 0.96 14.28
C PRO A 22 1.19 0.19 14.28
N TYR A 23 1.01 -0.64 13.26
CA TYR A 23 -0.09 -1.58 13.10
C TYR A 23 0.49 -2.98 12.92
N ILE A 24 0.10 -3.88 13.81
CA ILE A 24 0.62 -5.25 13.85
C ILE A 24 -0.36 -6.14 13.09
N ASP A 25 0.18 -6.89 12.14
CA ASP A 25 -0.50 -7.79 11.22
C ASP A 25 -1.49 -7.09 10.26
N GLY A 26 -1.96 -7.84 9.27
CA GLY A 26 -2.72 -7.26 8.16
C GLY A 26 -4.13 -6.83 8.46
N ASN A 27 -4.84 -7.41 9.44
CA ASN A 27 -6.21 -7.01 9.72
C ASN A 27 -6.30 -5.51 10.07
N GLU A 28 -5.51 -5.08 11.05
CA GLU A 28 -5.50 -3.69 11.48
C GLU A 28 -4.90 -2.78 10.41
N ALA A 29 -3.75 -3.17 9.83
CA ALA A 29 -3.08 -2.37 8.82
C ALA A 29 -3.96 -2.11 7.59
N MET A 30 -4.60 -3.15 7.04
CA MET A 30 -5.46 -3.05 5.86
C MET A 30 -6.68 -2.19 6.14
N GLU A 31 -7.33 -2.36 7.29
CA GLU A 31 -8.46 -1.51 7.67
C GLU A 31 -8.06 -0.03 7.71
N ARG A 32 -6.94 0.29 8.37
CA ARG A 32 -6.46 1.67 8.51
C ARG A 32 -6.08 2.30 7.17
N ILE A 33 -5.36 1.57 6.32
CA ILE A 33 -4.94 2.03 4.99
C ILE A 33 -6.15 2.29 4.10
N PHE A 34 -7.06 1.32 3.97
CA PHE A 34 -8.21 1.46 3.08
C PHE A 34 -9.24 2.47 3.60
N ASN A 35 -9.42 2.60 4.93
CA ASN A 35 -10.22 3.68 5.48
C ASN A 35 -9.66 5.06 5.08
N ALA A 36 -8.34 5.24 5.13
CA ALA A 36 -7.71 6.49 4.72
C ALA A 36 -7.88 6.74 3.20
N ILE A 37 -7.71 5.71 2.36
CA ILE A 37 -7.91 5.80 0.90
C ILE A 37 -9.36 6.18 0.57
N ILE A 38 -10.35 5.55 1.20
CA ILE A 38 -11.77 5.82 0.98
C ILE A 38 -12.11 7.27 1.33
N ASN A 39 -11.52 7.81 2.40
CA ASN A 39 -11.79 9.17 2.88
C ASN A 39 -10.90 10.25 2.25
N ALA A 40 -9.97 9.88 1.37
CA ALA A 40 -9.06 10.82 0.71
C ALA A 40 -9.81 11.89 -0.10
N GLN A 41 -9.27 13.11 -0.11
CA GLN A 41 -9.90 14.29 -0.71
C GLN A 41 -9.13 14.85 -1.91
N SER A 42 -7.81 14.71 -1.96
CA SER A 42 -6.95 15.31 -2.99
C SER A 42 -6.08 14.30 -3.71
N ASN A 43 -5.32 13.47 -3.01
CA ASN A 43 -4.35 12.58 -3.65
C ASN A 43 -4.17 11.27 -2.89
N VAL A 44 -3.97 10.21 -3.66
CA VAL A 44 -3.61 8.88 -3.15
C VAL A 44 -2.52 8.33 -4.06
N TRP A 45 -1.29 8.28 -3.57
CA TRP A 45 -0.15 7.75 -4.30
C TRP A 45 0.37 6.51 -3.60
N LEU A 46 0.51 5.42 -4.32
CA LEU A 46 0.92 4.17 -3.72
C LEU A 46 1.90 3.36 -4.57
N THR A 47 2.75 2.60 -3.89
CA THR A 47 3.63 1.60 -4.49
C THR A 47 3.19 0.21 -4.04
N MET A 48 3.12 -0.74 -4.97
CA MET A 48 2.72 -2.11 -4.67
C MET A 48 3.70 -3.08 -5.29
N CYS A 49 4.31 -3.93 -4.46
CA CYS A 49 5.16 -5.02 -4.94
C CYS A 49 4.31 -6.20 -5.43
N PHE A 50 3.47 -6.75 -4.55
CA PHE A 50 2.50 -7.78 -4.90
C PHE A 50 1.11 -7.36 -4.43
N VAL A 51 0.12 -7.57 -5.30
CA VAL A 51 -1.27 -7.21 -5.05
C VAL A 51 -2.17 -8.17 -5.81
N ASN A 52 -3.25 -8.57 -5.16
CA ASN A 52 -4.41 -9.17 -5.80
C ASN A 52 -5.53 -8.13 -5.85
N ILE A 53 -5.75 -7.48 -6.99
CA ILE A 53 -6.76 -6.41 -7.09
C ILE A 53 -8.20 -6.91 -6.92
N HIS A 54 -8.42 -8.23 -7.03
CA HIS A 54 -9.71 -8.86 -6.80
C HIS A 54 -9.91 -9.32 -5.34
N PHE A 55 -8.88 -9.21 -4.50
CA PHE A 55 -8.97 -9.52 -3.09
C PHE A 55 -10.01 -8.61 -2.41
N LYS A 56 -10.89 -9.22 -1.61
CA LYS A 56 -11.98 -8.55 -0.89
C LYS A 56 -11.52 -8.17 0.51
N ILE A 57 -11.41 -6.87 0.78
CA ILE A 57 -11.01 -6.38 2.10
C ILE A 57 -12.12 -6.70 3.12
N PRO A 58 -11.85 -7.49 4.18
CA PRO A 58 -12.88 -7.95 5.11
C PRO A 58 -13.66 -6.79 5.75
N SER A 59 -12.97 -5.77 6.27
CA SER A 59 -13.61 -4.65 6.98
C SER A 59 -14.54 -3.79 6.10
N PHE A 60 -14.42 -3.85 4.77
CA PHE A 60 -15.24 -3.04 3.85
C PHE A 60 -16.16 -3.88 2.97
N ASN A 61 -16.00 -5.21 2.98
CA ASN A 61 -16.74 -6.13 2.12
C ASN A 61 -16.68 -5.73 0.62
N LYS A 62 -15.55 -5.16 0.17
CA LYS A 62 -15.31 -4.70 -1.21
C LYS A 62 -13.94 -5.16 -1.70
N LYS A 63 -13.84 -5.43 -3.00
CA LYS A 63 -12.58 -5.71 -3.68
C LYS A 63 -11.72 -4.46 -3.73
N ILE A 64 -10.40 -4.65 -3.75
CA ILE A 64 -9.44 -3.54 -3.91
C ILE A 64 -9.78 -2.72 -5.17
N ILE A 65 -10.04 -3.37 -6.30
CA ILE A 65 -10.40 -2.68 -7.54
C ILE A 65 -11.66 -1.81 -7.41
N GLU A 66 -12.67 -2.25 -6.65
CA GLU A 66 -13.90 -1.48 -6.42
C GLU A 66 -13.61 -0.21 -5.62
N ILE A 67 -12.79 -0.33 -4.57
CA ILE A 67 -12.40 0.81 -3.73
C ILE A 67 -11.57 1.81 -4.53
N ILE A 68 -10.49 1.34 -5.18
CA ILE A 68 -9.57 2.20 -5.93
C ILE A 68 -10.29 2.89 -7.10
N SER A 69 -11.12 2.15 -7.85
CA SER A 69 -11.86 2.73 -8.97
C SER A 69 -12.88 3.76 -8.49
N GLY A 70 -13.62 3.48 -7.42
CA GLY A 70 -14.56 4.44 -6.81
C GLY A 70 -13.87 5.72 -6.32
N VAL A 71 -12.71 5.61 -5.67
CA VAL A 71 -11.94 6.77 -5.22
C VAL A 71 -11.38 7.55 -6.42
N SER A 72 -10.88 6.88 -7.45
CA SER A 72 -10.32 7.51 -8.66
C SER A 72 -11.34 8.36 -9.44
N GLN A 73 -12.64 8.12 -9.24
CA GLN A 73 -13.71 8.85 -9.94
C GLN A 73 -14.11 10.17 -9.26
N LYS A 74 -13.60 10.47 -8.05
CA LYS A 74 -13.83 11.75 -7.37
C LYS A 74 -13.25 12.91 -8.19
N LYS A 75 -13.99 14.03 -8.30
CA LYS A 75 -13.69 15.17 -9.19
C LYS A 75 -12.26 15.74 -9.06
N ASN A 76 -11.70 15.76 -7.85
CA ASN A 76 -10.41 16.38 -7.55
C ASN A 76 -9.35 15.36 -7.08
N MET A 77 -9.52 14.07 -7.43
CA MET A 77 -8.63 13.02 -6.97
C MET A 77 -7.48 12.78 -7.94
N ASP A 78 -6.24 12.88 -7.46
CA ASP A 78 -5.05 12.40 -8.16
C ASP A 78 -4.61 11.04 -7.58
N LEU A 79 -5.14 9.96 -8.16
CA LEU A 79 -4.78 8.60 -7.78
C LEU A 79 -3.67 8.06 -8.68
N ARG A 80 -2.53 7.69 -8.08
CA ARG A 80 -1.36 7.16 -8.80
C ARG A 80 -0.85 5.87 -8.20
N VAL A 81 -0.47 4.93 -9.06
CA VAL A 81 0.07 3.63 -8.66
C VAL A 81 1.36 3.36 -9.40
N LEU A 82 2.42 3.05 -8.66
CA LEU A 82 3.61 2.38 -9.19
C LEU A 82 3.54 0.90 -8.80
N ALA A 83 3.20 0.05 -9.77
CA ALA A 83 3.07 -1.38 -9.58
C ALA A 83 4.34 -2.10 -10.08
N TRP A 84 4.84 -3.04 -9.29
CA TRP A 84 5.91 -3.94 -9.73
C TRP A 84 5.36 -4.94 -10.75
N ARG A 85 5.89 -4.91 -11.97
CA ARG A 85 5.65 -5.93 -12.98
C ARG A 85 6.59 -7.10 -12.75
N SER A 86 6.12 -8.04 -11.95
CA SER A 86 6.82 -9.29 -11.67
C SER A 86 6.89 -10.19 -12.91
N LYS A 87 8.05 -10.84 -13.10
CA LYS A 87 8.21 -11.96 -14.04
C LYS A 87 7.98 -13.32 -13.37
N VAL A 88 7.91 -13.36 -12.04
CA VAL A 88 7.51 -14.54 -11.27
C VAL A 88 5.99 -14.51 -11.09
N LYS A 89 5.35 -15.70 -11.20
CA LYS A 89 3.89 -15.88 -11.25
C LYS A 89 3.11 -15.27 -10.08
N SER A 90 3.76 -14.99 -8.95
CA SER A 90 3.12 -14.35 -7.80
C SER A 90 3.00 -12.84 -8.03
N GLY A 91 1.82 -12.38 -8.43
CA GLY A 91 1.49 -10.96 -8.58
C GLY A 91 0.43 -10.77 -9.66
N ASP A 92 -0.84 -10.74 -9.26
CA ASP A 92 -2.01 -10.73 -10.16
C ASP A 92 -2.25 -9.38 -10.85
N PHE A 93 -1.27 -8.46 -10.82
CA PHE A 93 -1.41 -7.12 -11.39
C PHE A 93 -0.15 -6.67 -12.14
N ALA A 94 0.28 -7.47 -13.11
CA ALA A 94 1.50 -7.24 -13.88
C ALA A 94 1.30 -6.29 -15.09
N GLY A 95 0.08 -5.80 -15.32
CA GLY A 95 -0.28 -4.97 -16.47
C GLY A 95 -0.49 -5.81 -17.73
N THR A 96 -1.15 -6.95 -17.56
CA THR A 96 -1.61 -7.86 -18.61
C THR A 96 -2.88 -7.33 -19.27
N LYS A 97 -3.30 -7.93 -20.40
CA LYS A 97 -4.58 -7.59 -21.04
C LYS A 97 -5.76 -7.71 -20.05
N LYS A 98 -5.79 -8.76 -19.22
CA LYS A 98 -6.82 -8.97 -18.19
C LYS A 98 -6.86 -7.81 -17.18
N ASP A 99 -5.70 -7.26 -16.81
CA ASP A 99 -5.62 -6.13 -15.90
C ASP A 99 -6.23 -4.87 -16.53
N PHE A 100 -5.92 -4.61 -17.80
CA PHE A 100 -6.51 -3.50 -18.56
C PHE A 100 -8.02 -3.68 -18.75
N ASP A 101 -8.49 -4.88 -19.10
CA ASP A 101 -9.90 -5.19 -19.26
C ASP A 101 -10.65 -4.95 -17.93
N THR A 102 -10.07 -5.39 -16.80
CA THR A 102 -10.61 -5.14 -15.46
C THR A 102 -10.65 -3.64 -15.14
N LEU A 103 -9.58 -2.89 -15.40
CA LEU A 103 -9.56 -1.44 -15.14
C LEU A 103 -10.62 -0.70 -15.96
N GLN A 104 -10.86 -1.14 -17.19
CA GLN A 104 -11.91 -0.60 -18.06
C GLN A 104 -13.30 -0.95 -17.53
N GLU A 105 -13.56 -2.21 -17.15
CA GLU A 105 -14.82 -2.68 -16.57
C GLU A 105 -15.26 -1.83 -15.37
N PHE A 106 -14.31 -1.49 -14.49
CA PHE A 106 -14.58 -0.69 -13.29
C PHE A 106 -14.49 0.83 -13.51
N ASN A 107 -14.30 1.30 -14.75
CA ASN A 107 -14.11 2.71 -15.09
C ASN A 107 -13.03 3.37 -14.20
N CYS A 108 -11.91 2.67 -14.00
CA CYS A 108 -10.83 3.12 -13.14
C CYS A 108 -10.05 4.26 -13.82
N LYS A 109 -10.01 5.44 -13.18
CA LYS A 109 -9.31 6.64 -13.70
C LYS A 109 -7.89 6.80 -13.16
N THR A 110 -7.39 5.79 -12.48
CA THR A 110 -6.08 5.79 -11.83
C THR A 110 -4.95 5.89 -12.85
N LYS A 111 -3.93 6.72 -12.55
CA LYS A 111 -2.68 6.75 -13.33
C LYS A 111 -1.77 5.62 -12.84
N ILE A 112 -1.60 4.58 -13.65
CA ILE A 112 -0.82 3.41 -13.28
C ILE A 112 0.44 3.31 -14.13
N ARG A 113 1.59 3.14 -13.47
CA ARG A 113 2.84 2.73 -14.10
C ARG A 113 3.20 1.33 -13.60
N TRP A 114 3.27 0.39 -14.53
CA TRP A 114 3.92 -0.90 -14.29
C TRP A 114 5.38 -0.78 -14.64
N ASP A 115 6.25 -1.05 -13.67
CA ASP A 115 7.68 -0.97 -13.88
C ASP A 115 8.37 -2.30 -13.58
N SER A 116 9.47 -2.56 -14.29
CA SER A 116 10.21 -3.82 -14.18
C SER A 116 11.72 -3.58 -14.28
N ASN A 117 12.49 -4.41 -13.59
CA ASN A 117 13.95 -4.40 -13.59
C ASN A 117 14.45 -5.85 -13.79
N LYS A 118 15.60 -6.01 -14.45
CA LYS A 118 16.26 -7.31 -14.65
C LYS A 118 16.90 -7.85 -13.36
N LEU A 119 17.40 -6.98 -12.49
CA LEU A 119 18.28 -7.35 -11.37
C LEU A 119 17.64 -7.19 -9.98
N GLY A 120 16.37 -6.84 -9.89
CA GLY A 120 15.72 -6.58 -8.59
C GLY A 120 14.22 -6.38 -8.71
N CYS A 121 13.60 -5.87 -7.64
CA CYS A 121 12.18 -5.54 -7.59
C CYS A 121 11.91 -4.21 -6.90
N HIS A 122 10.79 -3.59 -7.24
CA HIS A 122 10.21 -2.52 -6.41
C HIS A 122 9.50 -3.14 -5.21
N HIS A 123 10.24 -3.42 -4.13
CA HIS A 123 9.71 -4.09 -2.94
C HIS A 123 8.95 -3.17 -1.96
N GLN A 124 8.86 -1.89 -2.30
CA GLN A 124 8.27 -0.84 -1.47
C GLN A 124 6.75 -0.99 -1.39
N LYS A 125 6.19 -0.81 -0.19
CA LYS A 125 4.75 -0.72 0.04
C LYS A 125 4.48 0.57 0.78
N ILE A 126 4.12 1.58 0.01
CA ILE A 126 3.99 2.96 0.48
C ILE A 126 2.62 3.44 0.05
N PHE A 127 1.91 4.14 0.93
CA PHE A 127 0.65 4.82 0.62
C PHE A 127 0.71 6.24 1.16
N ILE A 128 0.65 7.24 0.29
CA ILE A 128 0.65 8.66 0.63
C ILE A 128 -0.74 9.20 0.33
N ILE A 129 -1.39 9.79 1.32
CA ILE A 129 -2.79 10.20 1.25
C ILE A 129 -2.92 11.65 1.69
N ASP A 130 -3.51 12.46 0.82
CA ASP A 130 -3.79 13.89 0.99
C ASP A 130 -2.58 14.73 1.42
N ASP A 131 -1.36 14.27 1.10
CA ASP A 131 -0.07 14.82 1.57
C ASP A 131 0.04 14.95 3.10
N LYS A 132 -0.82 14.25 3.85
CA LYS A 132 -0.97 14.38 5.32
C LYS A 132 -0.55 13.13 6.07
N ILE A 133 -0.74 11.96 5.46
CA ILE A 133 -0.42 10.68 6.08
C ILE A 133 0.28 9.77 5.08
N ALA A 134 1.36 9.15 5.54
CA ALA A 134 2.04 8.09 4.82
C ALA A 134 1.91 6.78 5.60
N PHE A 135 1.70 5.67 4.89
CA PHE A 135 1.80 4.31 5.43
C PHE A 135 2.98 3.62 4.79
N VAL A 136 3.82 2.96 5.59
CA VAL A 136 4.98 2.18 5.14
C VAL A 136 5.07 0.87 5.91
N GLY A 137 5.44 -0.23 5.27
CA GLY A 137 5.54 -1.53 5.95
C GLY A 137 5.79 -2.71 5.02
N GLY A 138 5.61 -3.92 5.56
CA GLY A 138 5.92 -5.19 4.88
C GLY A 138 4.73 -5.88 4.19
N ILE A 139 3.50 -5.58 4.63
CA ILE A 139 2.25 -6.24 4.23
C ILE A 139 1.91 -6.00 2.74
N ASN A 140 1.86 -7.07 1.94
CA ASN A 140 1.31 -7.02 0.58
C ASN A 140 -0.23 -6.98 0.60
N MET A 141 -0.80 -6.52 -0.51
CA MET A 141 -2.24 -6.26 -0.61
C MET A 141 -2.95 -7.47 -1.22
N ASP A 142 -2.97 -8.57 -0.45
CA ASP A 142 -3.56 -9.85 -0.84
C ASP A 142 -4.06 -10.62 0.40
N GLU A 143 -4.82 -11.68 0.15
CA GLU A 143 -5.42 -12.54 1.16
C GLU A 143 -4.39 -13.19 2.10
N THR A 144 -3.14 -13.35 1.67
CA THR A 144 -2.12 -14.09 2.43
C THR A 144 -1.49 -13.28 3.55
N HIS A 145 -1.71 -11.97 3.55
CA HIS A 145 -1.23 -11.09 4.62
C HIS A 145 -2.35 -10.68 5.58
N ILE A 146 -3.54 -11.26 5.47
CA ILE A 146 -4.65 -11.02 6.38
C ILE A 146 -4.52 -11.92 7.60
N ASP A 147 -4.05 -11.35 8.69
CA ASP A 147 -3.98 -12.02 9.97
C ASP A 147 -4.25 -11.07 11.14
N SER A 148 -4.54 -11.69 12.29
CA SER A 148 -4.67 -11.06 13.59
C SER A 148 -3.52 -11.51 14.48
N ARG A 149 -3.26 -10.75 15.55
CA ARG A 149 -2.27 -11.09 16.60
C ARG A 149 -2.42 -12.49 17.22
N ALA A 150 -3.61 -13.09 17.11
CA ALA A 150 -3.84 -14.46 17.59
C ALA A 150 -3.11 -15.53 16.75
N HIS A 151 -2.75 -15.24 15.50
CA HIS A 151 -2.08 -16.16 14.57
C HIS A 151 -2.64 -17.57 14.59
N ASP A 152 -3.96 -17.70 14.40
CA ASP A 152 -4.65 -18.97 14.52
C ASP A 152 -4.19 -19.99 13.47
N ARG A 153 -3.38 -20.96 13.93
CA ARG A 153 -2.80 -22.03 13.12
C ARG A 153 -3.82 -23.04 12.62
N LYS A 154 -5.06 -23.01 13.09
CA LYS A 154 -6.14 -23.90 12.65
C LYS A 154 -6.85 -23.40 11.39
N LYS A 155 -6.58 -22.16 10.96
CA LYS A 155 -7.14 -21.62 9.71
C LYS A 155 -6.60 -22.40 8.50
N PRO A 156 -7.41 -22.61 7.46
CA PRO A 156 -6.93 -23.10 6.17
C PRO A 156 -5.79 -22.22 5.65
N LYS A 157 -4.86 -22.81 4.87
CA LYS A 157 -3.77 -22.06 4.24
C LYS A 157 -4.27 -20.76 3.58
N PRO A 158 -3.46 -19.70 3.58
CA PRO A 158 -2.04 -19.64 3.94
C PRO A 158 -1.76 -19.71 5.46
N HIS A 159 -0.52 -20.05 5.82
CA HIS A 159 -0.07 -20.06 7.21
C HIS A 159 -0.18 -18.67 7.83
N PRO A 160 -0.25 -18.55 9.18
CA PRO A 160 -0.24 -17.26 9.85
C PRO A 160 0.91 -16.37 9.37
N THR A 161 0.60 -15.11 9.10
CA THR A 161 1.56 -14.11 8.60
C THR A 161 1.71 -13.04 9.66
N HIS A 162 2.91 -12.93 10.22
CA HIS A 162 3.27 -11.86 11.14
C HIS A 162 4.04 -10.78 10.41
N ASP A 163 3.54 -9.55 10.47
CA ASP A 163 4.12 -8.42 9.74
C ASP A 163 3.72 -7.08 10.39
N LEU A 164 4.28 -5.98 9.90
CA LEU A 164 4.11 -4.65 10.46
C LEU A 164 3.87 -3.61 9.35
N PHE A 165 2.98 -2.67 9.66
CA PHE A 165 2.91 -1.38 8.99
C PHE A 165 3.04 -0.25 10.00
N CYS A 166 3.41 0.94 9.54
CA CYS A 166 3.42 2.15 10.34
C CYS A 166 2.75 3.27 9.54
N SER A 167 1.83 4.01 10.16
CA SER A 167 1.48 5.32 9.65
C SER A 167 2.41 6.39 10.20
N CYS A 168 2.63 7.45 9.44
CA CYS A 168 3.29 8.66 9.86
C CYS A 168 2.40 9.84 9.43
N LYS A 169 1.87 10.59 10.40
CA LYS A 169 1.13 11.83 10.14
C LYS A 169 2.08 13.01 10.16
N VAL A 170 2.06 13.78 9.08
CA VAL A 170 2.85 15.01 8.93
C VAL A 170 2.14 16.12 9.68
N THR A 171 2.82 16.69 10.67
CA THR A 171 2.28 17.80 11.50
C THR A 171 2.84 19.17 11.09
N ALA A 172 3.91 19.20 10.27
CA ALA A 172 4.46 20.43 9.72
C ALA A 172 5.09 20.19 8.34
N PHE A 173 4.66 20.97 7.34
CA PHE A 173 5.38 21.11 6.08
C PHE A 173 6.53 22.08 6.30
N TYR A 174 7.69 21.58 6.69
CA TYR A 174 8.90 22.37 6.59
C TYR A 174 9.29 22.43 5.11
N PHE A 175 8.76 23.41 4.39
CA PHE A 175 9.44 23.91 3.20
C PHE A 175 10.68 24.65 3.70
N THR A 176 11.81 23.95 3.77
CA THR A 176 13.09 24.66 3.77
C THR A 176 13.25 25.23 2.36
N ALA A 177 13.02 26.53 2.24
CA ALA A 177 13.38 27.33 1.07
C ALA A 177 14.89 27.30 0.82
#